data_AF-A0A178INF5-F1
#
_entry.id   AF-A0A178INF5-F1
#
_cell.length_a   1.000
_cell.length_b   1.000
_cell.length_c   1.000
_cell.angle_alpha   90.00
_cell.angle_beta   90.00
_cell.angle_gamma   90.00
#
_symmetry.space_group_name_H-M   'P 1'
#
loop_
_entity.id
_entity.type
_entity.pdbx_description
1 polymer ?
#
loop_
_entity_poly.entity_id
_entity_poly.type
_entity_poly.pdbx_seq_one_letter_code
_entity_poly.pdbx_strand_id
1 'polypeptide(L)'
;MMFRMDFLMWTLVELFWMGVNVAMVAVIYRHTDSIGGWSQYEMLLLIGTSMIIQRLMMGFFWSNIFEFGRNIRTGHFDFFLAQPGNVLFMVSTRKLDLDSLANVVVAIAVVIYSAGKLGLHPGVLDIAAYILLLACGLAVNYSLIVLAVSLTFWVIKTEGIEGSYFSLTEFSRLPREVFRGLANVIFVYALPVVIVTNIPARALLGGIRLADAAWLVAVSAAWFGLAVFVFHRGLRRYASASS
;
A
#
# COMPACT_ATOMS: atom_id res chain seq x y z
N MET A 1 -15.09 -26.94 -2.65
CA MET A 1 -14.57 -26.72 -4.02
C MET A 1 -14.65 -25.25 -4.43
N MET A 2 -15.80 -24.57 -4.23
CA MET A 2 -15.98 -23.15 -4.61
C MET A 2 -14.89 -22.21 -4.05
N PHE A 3 -14.61 -22.28 -2.74
CA PHE A 3 -13.56 -21.45 -2.11
C PHE A 3 -12.14 -21.69 -2.67
N ARG A 4 -11.78 -22.94 -2.97
CA ARG A 4 -10.45 -23.26 -3.53
C ARG A 4 -10.32 -22.80 -4.98
N MET A 5 -11.39 -22.91 -5.75
CA MET A 5 -11.41 -22.46 -7.15
C MET A 5 -11.40 -20.92 -7.22
N ASP A 6 -12.15 -20.26 -6.36
CA ASP A 6 -12.18 -18.79 -6.26
C ASP A 6 -10.79 -18.24 -5.91
N PHE A 7 -10.16 -18.78 -4.86
CA PHE A 7 -8.77 -18.47 -4.51
C PHE A 7 -7.80 -18.65 -5.69
N LEU A 8 -7.87 -19.79 -6.39
CA LEU A 8 -7.00 -20.07 -7.53
C LEU A 8 -7.23 -19.08 -8.68
N MET A 9 -8.49 -18.78 -9.00
CA MET A 9 -8.83 -17.82 -10.05
C MET A 9 -8.32 -16.42 -9.70
N TRP A 10 -8.59 -15.91 -8.49
CA TRP A 10 -8.12 -14.60 -8.08
C TRP A 10 -6.59 -14.52 -8.04
N THR A 11 -5.92 -15.56 -7.53
CA THR A 11 -4.46 -15.63 -7.55
C THR A 11 -3.91 -15.53 -8.98
N LEU A 12 -4.53 -16.23 -9.94
CA LEU A 12 -4.12 -16.19 -11.35
C LEU A 12 -4.41 -14.85 -12.03
N VAL A 13 -5.55 -14.23 -11.74
CA VAL A 13 -5.90 -12.90 -12.26
C VAL A 13 -4.88 -11.86 -11.80
N GLU A 14 -4.55 -11.88 -10.51
CA GLU A 14 -3.55 -10.99 -9.94
C GLU A 14 -2.16 -11.25 -10.52
N LEU A 15 -1.76 -12.52 -10.66
CA LEU A 15 -0.50 -12.91 -11.28
C LEU A 15 -0.41 -12.40 -12.72
N PHE A 16 -1.49 -12.55 -13.50
CA PHE A 16 -1.55 -12.01 -14.86
C PHE A 16 -1.40 -10.50 -14.85
N TRP A 17 -2.10 -9.80 -13.94
CA TRP A 17 -1.98 -8.35 -13.82
C TRP A 17 -0.57 -7.90 -13.48
N MET A 18 0.09 -8.61 -12.57
CA MET A 18 1.48 -8.38 -12.21
C MET A 18 2.41 -8.61 -13.41
N GLY A 19 2.18 -9.68 -14.17
CA GLY A 19 2.90 -9.97 -15.41
C GLY A 19 2.77 -8.86 -16.45
N VAL A 20 1.56 -8.32 -16.65
CA VAL A 20 1.33 -7.20 -17.56
C VAL A 20 2.09 -5.95 -17.10
N ASN A 21 2.10 -5.64 -15.81
CA ASN A 21 2.87 -4.51 -15.28
C ASN A 21 4.37 -4.65 -15.54
N VAL A 22 4.94 -5.84 -15.32
CA VAL A 22 6.34 -6.14 -15.62
C VAL A 22 6.62 -6.05 -17.12
N ALA A 23 5.74 -6.62 -17.96
CA ALA A 23 5.88 -6.58 -19.40
C ALA A 23 5.80 -5.14 -19.94
N MET A 24 4.92 -4.31 -19.37
CA MET A 24 4.78 -2.91 -19.73
C MET A 24 6.08 -2.13 -19.51
N VAL A 25 6.77 -2.34 -18.40
CA VAL A 25 8.12 -1.77 -18.17
C VAL A 25 9.07 -2.21 -19.28
N ALA A 26 9.14 -3.51 -19.56
CA ALA A 26 10.03 -4.03 -20.60
C ALA A 26 9.73 -3.44 -21.98
N VAL A 27 8.46 -3.19 -22.31
CA VAL A 27 8.05 -2.57 -23.58
C VAL A 27 8.42 -1.08 -23.62
N ILE A 28 8.21 -0.34 -22.53
CA ILE A 28 8.59 1.08 -22.46
C ILE A 28 10.10 1.24 -22.67
N TYR A 29 10.91 0.40 -22.02
CA TYR A 29 12.38 0.44 -22.13
C TYR A 29 12.93 -0.05 -23.48
N ARG A 30 12.09 -0.56 -24.38
CA ARG A 30 12.48 -0.73 -25.80
C ARG A 30 12.51 0.58 -26.58
N HIS A 31 11.88 1.62 -26.05
CA HIS A 31 11.73 2.92 -26.71
C HIS A 31 12.40 4.06 -25.93
N THR A 32 12.99 3.78 -24.77
CA THR A 32 13.64 4.79 -23.91
C THR A 32 14.67 4.13 -23.00
N ASP A 33 15.86 4.72 -22.89
CA ASP A 33 16.95 4.16 -22.09
C ASP A 33 16.83 4.46 -20.59
N SER A 34 16.12 5.53 -20.20
CA SER A 34 15.91 5.88 -18.79
C SER A 34 14.62 6.67 -18.55
N ILE A 35 14.00 6.44 -17.39
CA ILE A 35 12.83 7.19 -16.91
C ILE A 35 13.22 7.85 -15.60
N GLY A 36 13.26 9.18 -15.57
CA GLY A 36 13.67 9.92 -14.36
C GLY A 36 15.08 9.56 -13.88
N GLY A 37 15.96 9.10 -14.77
CA GLY A 37 17.32 8.64 -14.43
C GLY A 37 17.41 7.17 -13.99
N TRP A 38 16.29 6.43 -13.96
CA TRP A 38 16.27 5.01 -13.61
C TRP A 38 16.41 4.16 -14.87
N SER A 39 17.27 3.15 -14.82
CA SER A 39 17.38 2.08 -15.80
C SER A 39 16.23 1.07 -15.68
N GLN A 40 16.13 0.17 -16.66
CA GLN A 40 15.04 -0.81 -16.73
C GLN A 40 14.91 -1.65 -15.45
N TYR A 41 16.02 -2.18 -14.93
CA TYR A 41 16.00 -3.06 -13.76
C TYR A 41 15.82 -2.30 -12.45
N GLU A 42 16.25 -1.04 -12.38
CA GLU A 42 15.95 -0.17 -11.24
C GLU A 42 14.43 0.11 -11.19
N MET A 43 13.81 0.39 -12.34
CA MET A 43 12.35 0.55 -12.43
C MET A 43 11.61 -0.73 -12.05
N LEU A 44 12.12 -1.88 -12.49
CA LEU A 44 11.53 -3.17 -12.14
C LEU A 44 11.62 -3.44 -10.63
N LEU A 45 12.72 -3.03 -9.98
CA LEU A 45 12.88 -3.09 -8.52
C LEU A 45 11.88 -2.16 -7.80
N LEU A 46 11.69 -0.94 -8.30
CA LEU A 46 10.71 0.02 -7.78
C LEU A 46 9.28 -0.54 -7.87
N ILE A 47 8.93 -1.10 -9.03
CA ILE A 47 7.60 -1.68 -9.27
C ILE A 47 7.40 -2.93 -8.42
N GLY A 48 8.39 -3.81 -8.33
CA GLY A 48 8.34 -4.96 -7.41
C GLY A 48 8.13 -4.53 -5.96
N THR A 49 8.83 -3.48 -5.51
CA THR A 49 8.64 -2.90 -4.17
C THR A 49 7.21 -2.38 -3.97
N SER A 50 6.66 -1.68 -4.97
CA SER A 50 5.26 -1.21 -4.95
C SER A 50 4.27 -2.37 -4.91
N MET A 51 4.53 -3.44 -5.67
CA MET A 51 3.69 -4.65 -5.70
C MET A 51 3.68 -5.35 -4.35
N ILE A 52 4.82 -5.46 -3.66
CA ILE A 52 4.88 -6.04 -2.31
C ILE A 52 3.96 -5.27 -1.37
N ILE A 53 4.11 -3.93 -1.31
CA ILE A 53 3.31 -3.09 -0.41
C ILE A 53 1.82 -3.19 -0.76
N GLN A 54 1.46 -3.16 -2.04
CA GLN A 54 0.08 -3.29 -2.49
C GLN A 54 -0.51 -4.66 -2.13
N ARG A 55 0.22 -5.77 -2.37
CA ARG A 55 -0.27 -7.13 -2.08
C ARG A 55 -0.40 -7.38 -0.57
N LEU A 56 0.51 -6.83 0.24
CA LEU A 56 0.36 -6.85 1.69
C LEU A 56 -0.86 -6.04 2.14
N MET A 57 -1.07 -4.85 1.56
CA MET A 57 -2.23 -4.02 1.87
C MET A 57 -3.55 -4.71 1.53
N MET A 58 -3.62 -5.33 0.36
CA MET A 58 -4.76 -6.14 -0.08
C MET A 58 -4.98 -7.33 0.86
N GLY A 59 -3.93 -8.14 1.04
CA GLY A 59 -3.98 -9.38 1.79
C GLY A 59 -4.38 -9.22 3.26
N PHE A 60 -3.92 -8.15 3.92
CA PHE A 60 -4.18 -7.96 5.36
C PHE A 60 -5.38 -7.07 5.66
N PHE A 61 -5.61 -6.01 4.89
CA PHE A 61 -6.45 -4.89 5.37
C PHE A 61 -7.61 -4.53 4.45
N TRP A 62 -7.51 -4.79 3.16
CA TRP A 62 -8.45 -4.26 2.16
C TRP A 62 -9.90 -4.66 2.42
N SER A 63 -10.20 -5.96 2.40
CA SER A 63 -11.56 -6.45 2.61
C SER A 63 -12.15 -6.00 3.96
N ASN A 64 -11.33 -5.99 5.01
CA ASN A 64 -11.73 -5.56 6.35
C ASN A 64 -12.14 -4.08 6.39
N ILE A 65 -11.35 -3.19 5.81
CA ILE A 65 -11.57 -1.74 5.86
C ILE A 65 -12.80 -1.33 5.05
N PHE A 66 -13.03 -1.93 3.88
CA PHE A 66 -14.24 -1.63 3.10
C PHE A 66 -15.51 -2.24 3.71
N GLU A 67 -15.40 -3.45 4.26
CA GLU A 67 -16.50 -4.03 5.02
C GLU A 67 -16.83 -3.20 6.26
N PHE A 68 -15.83 -2.63 6.93
CA PHE A 68 -16.01 -1.67 8.02
C PHE A 68 -16.87 -0.46 7.60
N GLY A 69 -16.52 0.21 6.50
CA GLY A 69 -17.32 1.34 5.99
C GLY A 69 -18.76 0.94 5.66
N ARG A 70 -18.96 -0.27 5.14
CA ARG A 70 -20.30 -0.84 4.89
C ARG A 70 -21.05 -1.16 6.18
N ASN A 71 -20.37 -1.67 7.20
CA ASN A 71 -20.98 -2.02 8.49
C ASN A 71 -21.46 -0.79 9.24
N ILE A 72 -20.75 0.35 9.15
CA ILE A 72 -21.21 1.64 9.68
C ILE A 72 -22.55 2.01 9.05
N ARG A 73 -22.62 1.99 7.71
CA ARG A 73 -23.80 2.39 6.94
C ARG A 73 -25.02 1.48 7.15
N THR A 74 -24.79 0.21 7.46
CA THR A 74 -25.86 -0.79 7.62
C THR A 74 -26.24 -1.02 9.09
N GLY A 75 -25.63 -0.33 10.05
CA GLY A 75 -25.87 -0.51 11.50
C GLY A 75 -25.17 -1.72 12.12
N HIS A 76 -24.56 -2.61 11.34
CA HIS A 76 -23.82 -3.79 11.84
C HIS A 76 -22.54 -3.44 12.60
N PHE A 77 -22.15 -2.17 12.62
CA PHE A 77 -21.00 -1.70 13.38
C PHE A 77 -21.19 -1.82 14.90
N ASP A 78 -22.44 -1.83 15.39
CA ASP A 78 -22.78 -2.04 16.81
C ASP A 78 -22.19 -3.35 17.36
N PHE A 79 -22.10 -4.39 16.54
CA PHE A 79 -21.48 -5.66 16.93
C PHE A 79 -19.98 -5.53 17.23
N PHE A 80 -19.28 -4.60 16.59
CA PHE A 80 -17.86 -4.35 16.86
C PHE A 80 -17.67 -3.52 18.13
N LEU A 81 -18.60 -2.60 18.42
CA LEU A 81 -18.58 -1.79 19.64
C LEU A 81 -18.87 -2.61 20.90
N ALA A 82 -19.69 -3.66 20.79
CA ALA A 82 -20.02 -4.54 21.90
C ALA A 82 -18.88 -5.51 22.30
N GLN A 83 -17.87 -5.69 21.43
CA GLN A 83 -16.76 -6.61 21.70
C GLN A 83 -15.67 -5.94 22.56
N PRO A 84 -15.12 -6.65 23.55
CA PRO A 84 -14.01 -6.13 24.33
C PRO A 84 -12.74 -6.05 23.46
N GLY A 85 -12.13 -4.86 23.37
CA GLY A 85 -10.85 -4.67 22.68
C GLY A 85 -10.74 -3.37 21.92
N ASN A 86 -9.65 -3.22 21.17
CA ASN A 86 -9.43 -2.06 20.32
C ASN A 86 -10.27 -2.21 19.03
N VAL A 87 -11.23 -1.30 18.83
CA VAL A 87 -12.16 -1.33 17.69
C VAL A 87 -11.41 -1.23 16.37
N LEU A 88 -10.41 -0.35 16.25
CA LEU A 88 -9.63 -0.19 15.02
C LEU A 88 -8.90 -1.48 14.63
N PHE A 89 -8.33 -2.18 15.60
CA PHE A 89 -7.71 -3.49 15.39
C PHE A 89 -8.76 -4.51 14.90
N MET A 90 -9.87 -4.64 15.61
CA MET A 90 -10.93 -5.59 15.26
C MET A 90 -11.52 -5.37 13.87
N VAL A 91 -11.69 -4.12 13.45
CA VAL A 91 -12.24 -3.80 12.12
C VAL A 91 -11.21 -3.94 11.01
N SER A 92 -9.92 -4.09 11.34
CA SER A 92 -8.84 -4.13 10.35
C SER A 92 -8.28 -5.52 10.10
N THR A 93 -8.45 -6.48 11.02
CA THR A 93 -7.72 -7.76 11.00
C THR A 93 -8.59 -9.01 11.07
N ARG A 94 -9.87 -8.94 10.70
CA ARG A 94 -10.81 -10.09 10.82
C ARG A 94 -10.69 -11.11 9.69
N LYS A 95 -10.40 -10.66 8.48
CA LYS A 95 -10.28 -11.47 7.26
C LYS A 95 -8.86 -11.34 6.69
N LEU A 96 -8.42 -12.36 5.98
CA LEU A 96 -7.18 -12.32 5.21
C LEU A 96 -7.49 -12.77 3.79
N ASP A 97 -7.05 -11.97 2.83
CA ASP A 97 -7.20 -12.26 1.41
C ASP A 97 -5.97 -13.05 0.95
N LEU A 98 -6.11 -14.38 1.06
CA LEU A 98 -5.00 -15.32 0.86
C LEU A 98 -4.42 -15.27 -0.56
N ASP A 99 -5.24 -14.95 -1.56
CA ASP A 99 -4.86 -14.79 -2.96
C ASP A 99 -3.84 -13.66 -3.13
N SER A 100 -4.12 -12.50 -2.54
CA SER A 100 -3.19 -11.38 -2.48
C SER A 100 -1.91 -11.71 -1.70
N LEU A 101 -2.02 -12.40 -0.56
CA LEU A 101 -0.85 -12.85 0.21
C LEU A 101 0.01 -13.85 -0.56
N ALA A 102 -0.59 -14.75 -1.34
CA ALA A 102 0.14 -15.69 -2.20
C ALA A 102 0.94 -14.94 -3.28
N ASN A 103 0.36 -13.88 -3.86
CA ASN A 103 1.03 -13.05 -4.85
C ASN A 103 2.16 -12.15 -4.29
N VAL A 104 2.28 -11.99 -2.97
CA VAL A 104 3.46 -11.34 -2.35
C VAL A 104 4.75 -12.08 -2.73
N VAL A 105 4.70 -13.42 -2.81
CA VAL A 105 5.87 -14.23 -3.19
C VAL A 105 6.36 -13.88 -4.58
N VAL A 106 5.43 -13.67 -5.52
CA VAL A 106 5.73 -13.26 -6.89
C VAL A 106 6.33 -11.85 -6.91
N ALA A 107 5.78 -10.92 -6.11
CA ALA A 107 6.30 -9.56 -6.01
C ALA A 107 7.74 -9.54 -5.45
N ILE A 108 8.02 -10.38 -4.44
CA ILE A 108 9.36 -10.60 -3.90
C ILE A 108 10.28 -11.17 -4.97
N ALA A 109 9.82 -12.16 -5.75
CA ALA A 109 10.61 -12.73 -6.84
C ALA A 109 11.01 -11.69 -7.89
N VAL A 110 10.13 -10.72 -8.20
CA VAL A 110 10.45 -9.60 -9.09
C VAL A 110 11.55 -8.71 -8.50
N VAL A 111 11.50 -8.40 -7.21
CA VAL A 111 12.55 -7.62 -6.52
C VAL A 111 13.88 -8.37 -6.53
N ILE A 112 13.88 -9.66 -6.17
CA ILE A 112 15.09 -10.50 -6.16
C ILE A 112 15.69 -10.59 -7.57
N TYR A 113 14.87 -10.83 -8.59
CA TYR A 113 15.30 -10.88 -9.98
C TYR A 113 15.96 -9.57 -10.41
N SER A 114 15.33 -8.45 -10.09
CA SER A 114 15.85 -7.11 -10.42
C SER A 114 17.17 -6.83 -9.71
N ALA A 115 17.25 -7.15 -8.41
CA ALA A 115 18.47 -7.00 -7.61
C ALA A 115 19.63 -7.85 -8.18
N GLY A 116 19.35 -9.09 -8.59
CA GLY A 116 20.34 -9.96 -9.25
C GLY A 116 20.82 -9.42 -10.59
N LYS A 117 19.92 -8.83 -11.40
CA LYS A 117 20.29 -8.18 -12.68
C LYS A 117 21.11 -6.92 -12.51
N LEU A 118 20.92 -6.22 -11.39
CA LEU A 118 21.69 -5.04 -11.01
C LEU A 118 23.01 -5.39 -10.30
N GLY A 119 23.27 -6.67 -10.02
CA GLY A 119 24.47 -7.09 -9.28
C GLY A 119 24.51 -6.59 -7.84
N LEU A 120 23.33 -6.38 -7.23
CA LEU A 120 23.23 -5.92 -5.84
C LEU A 120 23.55 -7.07 -4.88
N HIS A 121 24.35 -6.77 -3.87
CA HIS A 121 24.70 -7.70 -2.80
C HIS A 121 24.34 -7.08 -1.44
N PRO A 122 23.04 -6.90 -1.14
CA PRO A 122 22.60 -6.25 0.09
C PRO A 122 23.04 -7.07 1.31
N GLY A 123 23.62 -6.41 2.30
CA GLY A 123 23.94 -7.04 3.58
C GLY A 123 22.69 -7.34 4.40
N VAL A 124 22.86 -8.06 5.50
CA VAL A 124 21.76 -8.38 6.44
C VAL A 124 21.09 -7.10 6.95
N LEU A 125 21.87 -6.05 7.22
CA LEU A 125 21.35 -4.75 7.68
C LEU A 125 20.52 -4.05 6.61
N ASP A 126 20.93 -4.13 5.33
CA ASP A 126 20.20 -3.53 4.20
C ASP A 126 18.85 -4.22 4.00
N ILE A 127 18.82 -5.56 4.12
CA ILE A 127 17.58 -6.33 4.05
C ILE A 127 16.66 -5.99 5.24
N ALA A 128 17.20 -5.91 6.46
CA ALA A 128 16.42 -5.56 7.64
C ALA A 128 15.83 -4.14 7.53
N ALA A 129 16.61 -3.18 7.04
CA ALA A 129 16.14 -1.82 6.79
C ALA A 129 15.10 -1.77 5.66
N TYR A 130 15.30 -2.53 4.58
CA TYR A 130 14.31 -2.62 3.50
C TYR A 130 12.98 -3.15 4.02
N ILE A 131 12.97 -4.21 4.84
CA ILE A 131 11.76 -4.75 5.48
C ILE A 131 11.10 -3.71 6.38
N LEU A 132 11.87 -2.97 7.18
CA LEU A 132 11.34 -1.89 8.01
C LEU A 132 10.69 -0.79 7.15
N LEU A 133 11.33 -0.38 6.07
CA LEU A 133 10.81 0.65 5.16
C LEU A 133 9.56 0.17 4.41
N LEU A 134 9.48 -1.10 4.04
CA LEU A 134 8.26 -1.73 3.51
C LEU A 134 7.12 -1.67 4.54
N ALA A 135 7.40 -1.96 5.82
CA ALA A 135 6.40 -1.88 6.88
C ALA A 135 5.91 -0.44 7.10
N CYS A 136 6.82 0.55 7.07
CA CYS A 136 6.45 1.96 7.12
C CYS A 136 5.57 2.35 5.93
N GLY A 137 5.92 1.87 4.73
CA GLY A 137 5.15 2.08 3.51
C GLY A 137 3.74 1.49 3.56
N LEU A 138 3.62 0.28 4.07
CA LEU A 138 2.34 -0.39 4.33
C LEU A 138 1.50 0.40 5.34
N ALA A 139 2.10 0.88 6.43
CA ALA A 139 1.41 1.67 7.44
C ALA A 139 0.91 3.02 6.89
N VAL A 140 1.63 3.67 5.99
CA VAL A 140 1.14 4.89 5.30
C VAL A 140 -0.08 4.57 4.42
N ASN A 141 -0.01 3.53 3.59
CA ASN A 141 -1.16 3.13 2.74
C ASN A 141 -2.38 2.75 3.57
N TYR A 142 -2.17 1.99 4.65
CA TYR A 142 -3.21 1.67 5.62
C TYR A 142 -3.84 2.94 6.21
N SER A 143 -3.01 3.90 6.63
CA SER A 143 -3.47 5.16 7.22
C SER A 143 -4.29 5.98 6.23
N LEU A 144 -3.86 6.07 4.97
CA LEU A 144 -4.56 6.77 3.90
C LEU A 144 -5.98 6.22 3.72
N ILE A 145 -6.12 4.90 3.62
CA ILE A 145 -7.45 4.30 3.41
C ILE A 145 -8.31 4.37 4.67
N VAL A 146 -7.74 4.20 5.87
CA VAL A 146 -8.49 4.33 7.12
C VAL A 146 -9.02 5.74 7.27
N LEU A 147 -8.22 6.77 6.94
CA LEU A 147 -8.66 8.15 6.95
C LEU A 147 -9.81 8.38 5.97
N ALA A 148 -9.68 7.87 4.74
CA ALA A 148 -10.71 7.99 3.73
C ALA A 148 -12.02 7.31 4.16
N VAL A 149 -11.95 6.05 4.59
CA VAL A 149 -13.16 5.29 4.99
C VAL A 149 -13.74 5.79 6.31
N SER A 150 -12.93 6.35 7.22
CA SER A 150 -13.45 6.98 8.44
C SER A 150 -14.39 8.15 8.15
N LEU A 151 -14.33 8.78 6.95
CA LEU A 151 -15.30 9.80 6.55
C LEU A 151 -16.75 9.29 6.55
N THR A 152 -16.97 7.97 6.46
CA THR A 152 -18.30 7.35 6.61
C THR A 152 -18.97 7.65 7.96
N PHE A 153 -18.21 8.01 9.01
CA PHE A 153 -18.77 8.46 10.28
C PHE A 153 -19.49 9.82 10.20
N TRP A 154 -19.19 10.62 9.17
CA TRP A 154 -19.77 11.96 9.00
C TRP A 154 -20.63 12.10 7.74
N VAL A 155 -20.35 11.32 6.69
CA VAL A 155 -20.98 11.44 5.38
C VAL A 155 -21.60 10.12 4.96
N ILE A 156 -22.85 10.17 4.48
CA ILE A 156 -23.66 8.98 4.14
C ILE A 156 -23.15 8.28 2.85
N LYS A 157 -22.58 9.04 1.91
CA LYS A 157 -22.06 8.53 0.63
C LYS A 157 -20.54 8.63 0.58
N THR A 158 -19.89 7.49 0.47
CA THR A 158 -18.43 7.35 0.29
C THR A 158 -18.09 6.50 -0.93
N GLU A 159 -18.97 6.54 -1.92
CA GLU A 159 -18.76 5.87 -3.21
C GLU A 159 -17.51 6.45 -3.89
N GLY A 160 -16.70 5.59 -4.52
CA GLY A 160 -15.49 6.01 -5.24
C GLY A 160 -14.21 6.11 -4.40
N ILE A 161 -14.24 5.86 -3.08
CA ILE A 161 -13.02 5.83 -2.25
C ILE A 161 -12.02 4.79 -2.78
N GLU A 162 -12.50 3.60 -3.16
CA GLU A 162 -11.63 2.52 -3.65
C GLU A 162 -10.90 2.93 -4.95
N GLY A 163 -11.65 3.45 -5.93
CA GLY A 163 -11.05 3.93 -7.18
C GLY A 163 -10.07 5.09 -6.98
N SER A 164 -10.34 5.97 -6.00
CA SER A 164 -9.43 7.05 -5.64
C SER A 164 -8.12 6.52 -5.07
N TYR A 165 -8.17 5.51 -4.20
CA TYR A 165 -6.99 4.86 -3.66
C TYR A 165 -6.12 4.23 -4.77
N PHE A 166 -6.73 3.44 -5.66
CA PHE A 166 -6.00 2.83 -6.76
C PHE A 166 -5.32 3.88 -7.65
N SER A 167 -6.07 4.93 -8.02
CA SER A 167 -5.56 6.04 -8.82
C SER A 167 -4.36 6.73 -8.16
N LEU A 168 -4.40 6.93 -6.83
CA LEU A 168 -3.27 7.49 -6.09
C LEU A 168 -2.07 6.54 -6.08
N THR A 169 -2.29 5.25 -5.81
CA THR A 169 -1.19 4.27 -5.71
C THR A 169 -0.49 3.98 -7.03
N GLU A 170 -1.12 4.23 -8.18
CA GLU A 170 -0.43 4.14 -9.49
C GLU A 170 0.76 5.10 -9.57
N PHE A 171 0.65 6.30 -8.99
CA PHE A 171 1.77 7.25 -8.93
C PHE A 171 2.95 6.75 -8.09
N SER A 172 2.72 5.82 -7.14
CA SER A 172 3.80 5.22 -6.35
C SER A 172 4.76 4.40 -7.21
N ARG A 173 4.36 3.98 -8.41
CA ARG A 173 5.18 3.15 -9.31
C ARG A 173 6.16 3.97 -10.15
N LEU A 174 6.06 5.30 -10.08
CA LEU A 174 6.92 6.22 -10.81
C LEU A 174 8.07 6.71 -9.92
N PRO A 175 9.27 6.93 -10.52
CA PRO A 175 10.37 7.59 -9.83
C PRO A 175 9.96 8.98 -9.35
N ARG A 176 10.40 9.35 -8.14
CA ARG A 176 10.16 10.69 -7.60
C ARG A 176 10.65 11.80 -8.55
N GLU A 177 11.69 11.54 -9.34
CA GLU A 177 12.28 12.49 -10.30
C GLU A 177 11.31 12.93 -11.41
N VAL A 178 10.27 12.14 -11.67
CA VAL A 178 9.23 12.46 -12.66
C VAL A 178 8.33 13.60 -12.15
N PHE A 179 8.18 13.75 -10.82
CA PHE A 179 7.30 14.74 -10.22
C PHE A 179 8.02 16.09 -10.09
N ARG A 180 7.48 17.14 -10.73
CA ARG A 180 8.00 18.51 -10.69
C ARG A 180 6.94 19.50 -10.22
N GLY A 181 7.38 20.62 -9.63
CA GLY A 181 6.50 21.71 -9.19
C GLY A 181 5.45 21.24 -8.17
N LEU A 182 4.19 21.62 -8.39
CA LEU A 182 3.08 21.31 -7.48
C LEU A 182 2.84 19.81 -7.30
N ALA A 183 3.06 19.00 -8.34
CA ALA A 183 2.88 17.55 -8.25
C ALA A 183 3.85 16.91 -7.25
N ASN A 184 5.08 17.42 -7.17
CA ASN A 184 6.05 16.96 -6.17
C ASN A 184 5.55 17.27 -4.75
N VAL A 185 5.14 18.52 -4.50
CA VAL A 185 4.61 18.93 -3.19
C VAL A 185 3.42 18.05 -2.76
N ILE A 186 2.48 17.79 -3.67
CA ILE A 186 1.28 17.02 -3.36
C ILE A 186 1.60 15.54 -3.13
N PHE A 187 2.27 14.87 -4.07
CA PHE A 187 2.41 13.41 -4.03
C PHE A 187 3.60 12.90 -3.20
N VAL A 188 4.60 13.74 -2.94
CA VAL A 188 5.78 13.39 -2.13
C VAL A 188 5.62 13.84 -0.68
N TYR A 189 5.07 15.04 -0.45
CA TYR A 189 5.00 15.62 0.90
C TYR A 189 3.59 15.59 1.48
N ALA A 190 2.54 15.90 0.69
CA ALA A 190 1.19 16.01 1.22
C ALA A 190 0.44 14.67 1.33
N LEU A 191 0.56 13.74 0.38
CA LEU A 191 -0.06 12.40 0.42
C LEU A 191 0.91 11.23 0.63
N PRO A 192 2.19 11.52 0.89
CA PRO A 192 3.38 10.64 0.74
C PRO A 192 3.33 9.37 -0.15
N VAL A 193 2.49 9.29 -1.17
CA VAL A 193 2.27 8.03 -1.93
C VAL A 193 3.52 7.60 -2.71
N VAL A 194 4.32 8.55 -3.18
CA VAL A 194 5.54 8.28 -3.97
C VAL A 194 6.69 7.81 -3.10
N ILE A 195 6.86 8.37 -1.89
CA ILE A 195 8.00 8.06 -1.03
C ILE A 195 7.92 6.65 -0.43
N VAL A 196 6.70 6.15 -0.25
CA VAL A 196 6.38 4.83 0.30
C VAL A 196 7.06 3.69 -0.46
N THR A 197 7.26 3.85 -1.76
CA THR A 197 7.90 2.85 -2.64
C THR A 197 9.32 3.27 -3.03
N ASN A 198 9.52 4.57 -3.29
CA ASN A 198 10.80 5.10 -3.78
C ASN A 198 11.92 5.00 -2.73
N ILE A 199 11.62 5.24 -1.45
CA ILE A 199 12.64 5.19 -0.39
C ILE A 199 13.14 3.75 -0.17
N PRO A 200 12.28 2.73 0.02
CA PRO A 200 12.76 1.34 0.13
C PRO A 200 13.50 0.89 -1.13
N ALA A 201 13.00 1.22 -2.33
CA ALA A 201 13.67 0.85 -3.57
C ALA A 201 15.08 1.45 -3.67
N ARG A 202 15.24 2.74 -3.35
CA ARG A 202 16.56 3.40 -3.31
C ARG A 202 17.49 2.83 -2.26
N ALA A 203 16.95 2.45 -1.10
CA ALA A 203 17.75 1.87 -0.03
C ALA A 203 18.43 0.57 -0.49
N LEU A 204 17.74 -0.25 -1.30
CA LEU A 204 18.36 -1.43 -1.93
C LEU A 204 19.36 -1.08 -3.05
N LEU A 205 19.09 -0.04 -3.85
CA LEU A 205 19.94 0.35 -4.98
C LEU A 205 21.28 0.97 -4.58
N GLY A 206 21.23 1.94 -3.65
CA GLY A 206 22.37 2.80 -3.32
C GLY A 206 22.75 2.82 -1.85
N GLY A 207 22.16 1.92 -1.06
CA GLY A 207 22.34 1.85 0.40
C GLY A 207 21.41 2.77 1.19
N ILE A 208 21.36 2.54 2.50
CA ILE A 208 20.45 3.24 3.40
C ILE A 208 20.93 4.67 3.64
N ARG A 209 20.11 5.64 3.22
CA ARG A 209 20.25 7.04 3.63
C ARG A 209 19.44 7.28 4.90
N LEU A 210 20.11 7.46 6.03
CA LEU A 210 19.49 7.68 7.34
C LEU A 210 18.43 8.78 7.34
N ALA A 211 18.67 9.89 6.63
CA ALA A 211 17.71 10.98 6.52
C ALA A 211 16.41 10.56 5.81
N ASP A 212 16.50 9.81 4.70
CA ASP A 212 15.33 9.35 3.95
C ASP A 212 14.57 8.27 4.74
N ALA A 213 15.30 7.36 5.39
CA ALA A 213 14.70 6.34 6.26
C ALA A 213 13.97 6.97 7.46
N ALA A 214 14.61 7.90 8.17
CA ALA A 214 14.01 8.62 9.28
C ALA A 214 12.80 9.44 8.84
N TRP A 215 12.85 10.05 7.65
CA TRP A 215 11.72 10.75 7.06
C TRP A 215 10.52 9.82 6.84
N LEU A 216 10.72 8.66 6.20
CA LEU A 216 9.62 7.71 5.97
C LEU A 216 9.04 7.18 7.28
N VAL A 217 9.88 6.89 8.27
CA VAL A 217 9.45 6.45 9.61
C VAL A 217 8.61 7.54 10.29
N ALA A 218 9.08 8.79 10.27
CA ALA A 218 8.37 9.93 10.87
C ALA A 218 7.02 10.17 10.18
N VAL A 219 7.00 10.14 8.85
CA VAL A 219 5.77 10.27 8.05
C VAL A 219 4.81 9.13 8.35
N SER A 220 5.30 7.90 8.41
CA SER A 220 4.49 6.72 8.76
C SER A 220 3.85 6.86 10.13
N ALA A 221 4.62 7.26 11.15
CA ALA A 221 4.10 7.49 12.50
C ALA A 221 3.08 8.63 12.55
N ALA A 222 3.33 9.74 11.84
CA ALA A 222 2.43 10.88 11.78
C ALA A 222 1.09 10.53 11.11
N TRP A 223 1.12 9.84 9.96
CA TRP A 223 -0.07 9.41 9.24
C TRP A 223 -0.88 8.38 10.02
N PHE A 224 -0.19 7.42 10.64
CA PHE A 224 -0.85 6.43 11.49
C PHE A 224 -1.49 7.07 12.72
N GLY A 225 -0.78 7.98 13.40
CA GLY A 225 -1.33 8.77 14.50
C GLY A 225 -2.56 9.58 14.09
N LEU A 226 -2.52 10.21 12.91
CA LEU A 226 -3.66 10.95 12.36
C LEU A 226 -4.85 10.01 12.05
N ALA A 227 -4.62 8.86 11.43
CA ALA A 227 -5.64 7.86 11.15
C ALA A 227 -6.32 7.36 12.43
N VAL A 228 -5.53 7.01 13.45
CA VAL A 228 -6.03 6.62 14.77
C VAL A 228 -6.85 7.75 15.39
N PHE A 229 -6.36 8.99 15.37
CA PHE A 229 -7.05 10.15 15.93
C PHE A 229 -8.41 10.38 15.25
N VAL A 230 -8.43 10.43 13.91
CA VAL A 230 -9.65 10.66 13.13
C VAL A 230 -10.64 9.52 13.34
N PHE A 231 -10.18 8.26 13.31
CA PHE A 231 -11.03 7.10 13.56
C PHE A 231 -11.73 7.18 14.92
N HIS A 232 -10.98 7.43 16.00
CA HIS A 232 -11.57 7.55 17.34
C HIS A 232 -12.47 8.78 17.46
N ARG A 233 -12.19 9.85 16.72
CA ARG A 233 -13.05 11.04 16.72
C ARG A 233 -14.37 10.78 15.99
N GLY A 234 -14.34 10.00 14.91
CA GLY A 234 -15.52 9.53 14.18
C GLY A 234 -16.34 8.56 15.02
N LEU A 235 -15.66 7.65 15.74
CA LEU A 235 -16.29 6.70 16.66
C LEU A 235 -17.18 7.38 17.70
N ARG A 236 -16.72 8.51 18.27
CA ARG A 236 -17.52 9.30 19.25
C ARG A 236 -18.76 9.96 18.66
N ARG A 237 -18.84 10.09 17.34
CA ARG A 237 -19.96 10.70 16.63
C ARG A 237 -20.90 9.65 16.02
N TYR A 238 -20.49 8.39 16.03
CA TYR A 238 -21.31 7.30 15.54
C TYR A 238 -22.61 7.22 16.34
N ALA A 239 -23.73 7.40 15.65
CA ALA A 239 -25.07 7.14 16.15
C ALA A 239 -25.61 5.95 15.34
N SER A 240 -26.12 4.94 16.03
CA SER A 240 -26.58 3.71 15.36
C SER A 240 -27.66 4.04 14.34
N ALA A 241 -27.57 3.43 13.16
CA ALA A 241 -28.54 3.61 12.09
C ALA A 241 -29.91 2.97 12.42
N SER A 242 -30.04 2.26 13.54
CA SER A 242 -31.29 1.62 13.99
C SER A 242 -32.08 2.45 15.03
N SER A 243 -31.74 3.72 15.24
CA SER A 243 -32.40 4.62 16.21
C SER A 243 -33.28 5.65 15.53
#